data_AF-A0A828ST78-F1
#
_entry.id   AF-A0A828ST78-F1
#
_cell.length_a   1.000
_cell.length_b   1.000
_cell.length_c   1.000
_cell.angle_alpha   90.00
_cell.angle_beta   90.00
_cell.angle_gamma   90.00
#
_symmetry.space_group_name_H-M   'P 1'
#
loop_
_entity.id
_entity.type
_entity.pdbx_description
1 polymer ?
#
loop_
_entity_poly.entity_id
_entity_poly.type
_entity_poly.pdbx_seq_one_letter_code
_entity_poly.pdbx_strand_id
1 'polypeptide(L)'
;MVQDKANGTIRDLRISPVKSATLSLSYYTATLFSTLIICFAATGICLTYVAIVGWNMSLADIFFLFLDILLLVLFGTALSSIINFFLSTQGQISAVGTIISAGYGFICGAYMPISSFGKGLQKIISFLPGTYGTSLIRNHTMQGALAEIQNQGIPIVIIEKLKDSLDCNLYFFGSQVNIGTMYMILGITILVLIGIYILLNKSKKYNR
;
A
#
# COMPACT_ATOMS: atom_id res chain seq x y z
N MET A 1 13.86 -5.95 -13.38
CA MET A 1 15.19 -5.55 -12.87
C MET A 1 15.91 -6.65 -12.10
N VAL A 2 15.38 -7.21 -11.00
CA VAL A 2 16.19 -8.17 -10.20
C VAL A 2 16.44 -9.48 -10.95
N GLN A 3 15.42 -9.98 -11.65
CA GLN A 3 15.56 -11.14 -12.52
C GLN A 3 16.58 -10.87 -13.65
N ASP A 4 16.55 -9.67 -14.24
CA ASP A 4 17.54 -9.26 -15.25
C ASP A 4 18.97 -9.13 -14.66
N LYS A 5 19.11 -8.82 -13.37
CA LYS A 5 20.40 -8.86 -12.67
C LYS A 5 20.85 -10.31 -12.47
N ALA A 6 19.95 -11.18 -12.00
CA ALA A 6 20.24 -12.58 -11.74
C ALA A 6 20.63 -13.34 -13.02
N ASN A 7 19.99 -13.02 -14.14
CA ASN A 7 20.24 -13.62 -15.45
C ASN A 7 21.37 -12.93 -16.24
N GLY A 8 21.94 -11.83 -15.74
CA GLY A 8 22.98 -11.07 -16.43
C GLY A 8 22.51 -10.15 -17.57
N THR A 9 21.26 -10.27 -18.02
CA THR A 9 20.63 -9.47 -19.11
C THR A 9 20.69 -7.96 -18.85
N ILE A 10 20.80 -7.53 -17.59
CA ILE A 10 20.98 -6.11 -17.23
C ILE A 10 22.25 -5.50 -17.85
N ARG A 11 23.24 -6.32 -18.24
CA ARG A 11 24.48 -5.84 -18.89
C ARG A 11 24.18 -5.27 -20.28
N ASP A 12 23.26 -5.87 -21.02
CA ASP A 12 22.89 -5.46 -22.37
C ASP A 12 22.12 -4.12 -22.36
N LEU A 13 21.37 -3.85 -21.30
CA LEU A 13 20.70 -2.57 -21.12
C LEU A 13 21.68 -1.46 -20.73
N ARG A 14 22.80 -1.81 -20.07
CA ARG A 14 23.81 -0.86 -19.59
C ARG A 14 24.87 -0.47 -20.63
N ILE A 15 24.96 -1.18 -21.76
CA ILE A 15 25.81 -0.77 -22.89
C ILE A 15 25.19 0.39 -23.67
N SER A 16 23.88 0.61 -23.54
CA SER A 16 23.21 1.79 -24.10
C SER A 16 23.60 3.07 -23.34
N PRO A 17 23.60 4.26 -23.97
CA PRO A 17 23.94 5.53 -23.34
C PRO A 17 22.84 6.06 -22.40
N VAL A 18 22.17 5.17 -21.66
CA VAL A 18 21.10 5.50 -20.73
C VAL A 18 21.66 5.55 -19.31
N LYS A 19 21.30 6.60 -18.55
CA LYS A 19 21.70 6.74 -17.15
C LYS A 19 21.07 5.62 -16.32
N SER A 20 21.84 5.02 -15.40
CA SER A 20 21.34 3.97 -14.49
C SER A 20 20.08 4.36 -13.72
N ALA A 21 19.97 5.63 -13.30
CA ALA A 21 18.78 6.14 -12.63
C ALA A 21 17.55 6.15 -13.55
N THR A 22 17.71 6.50 -14.83
CA THR A 22 16.63 6.44 -15.83
C THR A 22 16.18 5.01 -16.06
N LEU A 23 17.11 4.07 -16.22
CA LEU A 23 16.78 2.65 -16.37
C LEU A 23 15.98 2.11 -15.18
N SER A 24 16.45 2.39 -13.95
CA SER A 24 15.75 1.97 -12.73
C SER A 24 14.38 2.63 -12.58
N LEU A 25 14.23 3.91 -12.96
CA LEU A 25 12.94 4.59 -12.97
C LEU A 25 11.99 3.98 -14.01
N SER A 26 12.47 3.58 -15.19
CA SER A 26 11.66 2.87 -16.18
C SER A 26 11.10 1.55 -15.64
N TYR A 27 11.91 0.77 -14.91
CA TYR A 27 11.42 -0.46 -14.25
C TYR A 27 10.39 -0.16 -13.17
N TYR A 28 10.62 0.89 -12.37
CA TYR A 28 9.66 1.36 -11.37
C TYR A 28 8.33 1.73 -12.02
N THR A 29 8.35 2.58 -13.06
CA THR A 29 7.13 3.02 -13.75
C THR A 29 6.42 1.85 -14.43
N ALA A 30 7.15 0.93 -15.05
CA ALA A 30 6.57 -0.25 -15.68
C ALA A 30 5.84 -1.13 -14.64
N THR A 31 6.46 -1.34 -13.48
CA THR A 31 5.87 -2.12 -12.38
C THR A 31 4.66 -1.40 -11.77
N LEU A 32 4.75 -0.07 -11.64
CA LEU A 32 3.65 0.76 -11.16
C LEU A 32 2.42 0.60 -12.04
N PHE A 33 2.56 0.82 -13.35
CA PHE A 33 1.43 0.71 -14.30
C PHE A 33 0.87 -0.70 -14.38
N SER A 34 1.72 -1.73 -14.45
CA SER A 34 1.25 -3.11 -14.49
C SER A 34 0.43 -3.46 -13.24
N THR A 35 0.90 -3.01 -12.06
CA THR A 35 0.21 -3.29 -10.80
C THR A 35 -1.08 -2.50 -10.70
N LEU A 36 -1.11 -1.23 -11.12
CA LEU A 36 -2.31 -0.41 -11.15
C LEU A 36 -3.40 -1.00 -12.05
N ILE A 37 -3.05 -1.49 -13.24
CA ILE A 37 -4.01 -2.12 -14.15
C ILE A 37 -4.68 -3.31 -13.46
N ILE A 38 -3.89 -4.16 -12.80
CA ILE A 38 -4.42 -5.34 -12.09
C ILE A 38 -5.30 -4.91 -10.92
N CYS A 39 -4.84 -3.98 -10.07
CA CYS A 39 -5.59 -3.54 -8.90
C CYS A 39 -6.89 -2.83 -9.29
N PHE A 40 -6.88 -1.93 -10.27
CA PHE A 40 -8.08 -1.24 -10.73
C PHE A 40 -9.07 -2.18 -11.41
N ALA A 41 -8.61 -3.15 -12.19
CA ALA A 41 -9.48 -4.18 -12.74
C ALA A 41 -10.15 -5.01 -11.64
N ALA A 42 -9.37 -5.44 -10.64
CA ALA A 42 -9.90 -6.17 -9.48
C ALA A 42 -10.93 -5.34 -8.70
N THR A 43 -10.64 -4.07 -8.44
CA THR A 43 -11.58 -3.15 -7.78
C THR A 43 -12.85 -2.96 -8.60
N GLY A 44 -12.77 -2.84 -9.92
CA GLY A 44 -13.94 -2.77 -10.79
C GLY A 44 -14.83 -4.00 -10.67
N ILE A 45 -14.24 -5.20 -10.63
CA ILE A 45 -14.98 -6.46 -10.41
C ILE A 45 -15.63 -6.47 -9.03
N CYS A 46 -14.90 -6.08 -7.98
CA CYS A 46 -15.44 -6.01 -6.61
C CYS A 46 -16.58 -5.00 -6.48
N LEU A 47 -16.46 -3.82 -7.09
CA LEU A 47 -17.52 -2.80 -7.10
C LEU A 47 -18.75 -3.30 -7.87
N THR A 48 -18.55 -4.01 -8.97
CA THR A 48 -19.67 -4.64 -9.72
C THR A 48 -20.41 -5.65 -8.84
N TYR A 49 -19.68 -6.47 -8.07
CA TYR A 49 -20.29 -7.38 -7.11
C TYR A 49 -21.08 -6.65 -6.02
N VAL A 50 -20.52 -5.59 -5.42
CA VAL A 50 -21.20 -4.77 -4.41
C VAL A 50 -22.45 -4.10 -4.98
N ALA A 51 -22.43 -3.66 -6.24
CA ALA A 51 -23.59 -3.08 -6.91
C ALA A 51 -24.76 -4.05 -7.05
N ILE A 52 -24.49 -5.36 -7.12
CA ILE A 52 -25.52 -6.41 -7.20
C ILE A 52 -26.07 -6.75 -5.81
N VAL A 53 -25.22 -6.79 -4.78
CA VAL A 53 -25.60 -7.24 -3.43
C VAL A 53 -26.22 -6.13 -2.58
N GLY A 54 -25.69 -4.91 -2.67
CA GLY A 54 -26.14 -3.78 -1.87
C GLY A 54 -25.17 -2.61 -1.96
N TRP A 55 -25.64 -1.50 -2.54
CA TRP A 55 -24.82 -0.34 -2.84
C TRP A 55 -25.12 0.83 -1.90
N ASN A 56 -24.20 1.09 -0.97
CA ASN A 56 -24.30 2.22 -0.04
C ASN A 56 -23.20 3.28 -0.26
N MET A 57 -22.39 3.15 -1.30
CA MET A 57 -21.24 4.03 -1.54
C MET A 57 -21.62 5.28 -2.33
N SER A 58 -21.10 6.43 -1.92
CA SER A 58 -21.20 7.66 -2.71
C SER A 58 -20.18 7.68 -3.85
N LEU A 59 -20.38 8.56 -4.84
CA LEU A 59 -19.39 8.77 -5.91
C LEU A 59 -18.05 9.27 -5.36
N ALA A 60 -18.06 10.03 -4.26
CA ALA A 60 -16.84 10.48 -3.60
C ALA A 60 -16.07 9.30 -2.99
N ASP A 61 -16.76 8.36 -2.35
CA ASP A 61 -16.15 7.17 -1.75
C ASP A 61 -15.43 6.32 -2.82
N ILE A 62 -16.04 6.17 -3.99
CA ILE A 62 -15.41 5.46 -5.11
C ILE A 62 -14.15 6.18 -5.56
N PHE A 63 -14.22 7.50 -5.76
CA PHE A 63 -13.07 8.28 -6.19
C PHE A 63 -11.91 8.18 -5.19
N PHE A 64 -12.19 8.33 -3.90
CA PHE A 64 -11.17 8.18 -2.86
C PHE A 64 -10.65 6.76 -2.74
N LEU A 65 -11.47 5.73 -2.97
CA LEU A 65 -11.01 4.34 -3.04
C LEU A 65 -9.97 4.13 -4.15
N PHE A 66 -10.21 4.67 -5.35
CA PHE A 66 -9.22 4.61 -6.44
C PHE A 66 -7.95 5.39 -6.10
N LEU A 67 -8.07 6.53 -5.41
CA LEU A 67 -6.92 7.28 -4.92
C LEU A 67 -6.11 6.50 -3.87
N ASP A 68 -6.77 5.82 -2.94
CA ASP A 68 -6.13 5.01 -1.90
C ASP A 68 -5.35 3.86 -2.51
N ILE A 69 -5.93 3.18 -3.50
CA ILE A 69 -5.26 2.11 -4.25
C ILE A 69 -4.06 2.66 -4.99
N LEU A 70 -4.17 3.82 -5.65
CA LEU A 70 -3.04 4.47 -6.31
C LEU A 70 -1.89 4.74 -5.35
N LEU A 71 -2.18 5.30 -4.17
CA LEU A 71 -1.19 5.59 -3.14
C LEU A 71 -0.54 4.32 -2.58
N LEU A 72 -1.33 3.28 -2.30
CA LEU A 72 -0.82 1.99 -1.84
C LEU A 72 0.06 1.30 -2.88
N VAL A 73 -0.29 1.39 -4.17
CA VAL A 73 0.52 0.82 -5.26
C VAL A 73 1.81 1.63 -5.45
N LEU A 74 1.77 2.96 -5.34
CA LEU A 74 2.98 3.80 -5.32
C LEU A 74 3.91 3.42 -4.16
N PHE A 75 3.34 3.30 -2.95
CA PHE A 75 4.06 2.91 -1.74
C PHE A 75 4.68 1.52 -1.88
N GLY A 76 3.88 0.52 -2.25
CA GLY A 76 4.31 -0.87 -2.39
C GLY A 76 5.38 -1.03 -3.47
N THR A 77 5.23 -0.33 -4.60
CA THR A 77 6.23 -0.35 -5.68
C THR A 77 7.55 0.29 -5.23
N ALA A 78 7.50 1.38 -4.45
CA ALA A 78 8.70 2.06 -3.95
C ALA A 78 9.44 1.21 -2.92
N LEU A 79 8.71 0.67 -1.95
CA LEU A 79 9.24 -0.25 -0.95
C LEU A 79 9.85 -1.48 -1.60
N SER A 80 9.11 -2.14 -2.49
CA SER A 80 9.58 -3.31 -3.25
C SER A 80 10.84 -2.98 -4.04
N SER A 81 10.90 -1.83 -4.71
CA SER A 81 12.06 -1.40 -5.51
C SER A 81 13.32 -1.17 -4.68
N ILE A 82 13.20 -0.64 -3.47
CA ILE A 82 14.31 -0.48 -2.52
C ILE A 82 14.81 -1.84 -2.03
N ILE A 83 13.91 -2.72 -1.60
CA ILE A 83 14.27 -4.06 -1.12
C ILE A 83 15.00 -4.83 -2.24
N ASN A 84 14.39 -4.85 -3.42
CA ASN A 84 14.90 -5.49 -4.63
C ASN A 84 16.21 -4.87 -5.16
N PHE A 85 16.57 -3.67 -4.73
CA PHE A 85 17.83 -3.04 -5.13
C PHE A 85 19.05 -3.84 -4.65
N PHE A 86 18.98 -4.38 -3.43
CA PHE A 86 20.05 -5.13 -2.76
C PHE A 86 20.12 -6.61 -3.16
N LEU A 87 19.08 -7.13 -3.80
CA LEU A 87 19.03 -8.52 -4.23
C LEU A 87 19.73 -8.70 -5.57
N SER A 88 20.45 -9.81 -5.71
CA SER A 88 21.22 -10.18 -6.90
C SER A 88 21.04 -11.62 -7.33
N THR A 89 20.43 -12.49 -6.53
CA THR A 89 20.26 -13.92 -6.84
C THR A 89 18.80 -14.34 -6.82
N GLN A 90 18.46 -15.40 -7.56
CA GLN A 90 17.11 -15.96 -7.58
C GLN A 90 16.68 -16.44 -6.18
N GLY A 91 17.59 -17.06 -5.41
CA GLY A 91 17.31 -17.50 -4.05
C GLY A 91 16.94 -16.35 -3.11
N GLN A 92 17.62 -15.20 -3.21
CA GLN A 92 17.29 -14.00 -2.44
C GLN A 92 15.91 -13.44 -2.80
N ILE A 93 15.59 -13.38 -4.10
CA ILE A 93 14.28 -12.92 -4.59
C ILE A 93 13.17 -13.81 -4.01
N SER A 94 13.31 -15.13 -4.14
CA SER A 94 12.30 -16.08 -3.65
C SER A 94 12.13 -15.99 -2.13
N ALA A 95 13.21 -15.92 -1.35
CA ALA A 95 13.13 -15.84 0.11
C ALA A 95 12.38 -14.57 0.57
N VAL A 96 12.76 -13.41 0.02
CA VAL A 96 12.09 -12.14 0.34
C VAL A 96 10.63 -12.15 -0.11
N GLY A 97 10.36 -12.66 -1.32
CA GLY A 97 9.01 -12.79 -1.85
C GLY A 97 8.10 -13.62 -0.94
N THR A 98 8.59 -14.75 -0.44
CA THR A 98 7.83 -15.61 0.49
C THR A 98 7.53 -14.90 1.81
N ILE A 99 8.51 -14.18 2.39
CA ILE A 99 8.31 -13.46 3.66
C ILE A 99 7.25 -12.36 3.49
N ILE A 100 7.35 -11.56 2.43
CA ILE A 100 6.40 -10.47 2.17
C ILE A 100 5.01 -11.05 1.88
N SER A 101 4.92 -12.11 1.06
CA SER A 101 3.66 -12.75 0.71
C SER A 101 2.96 -13.38 1.92
N ALA A 102 3.70 -13.96 2.86
CA ALA A 102 3.11 -14.60 4.04
C ALA A 102 2.72 -13.58 5.12
N GLY A 103 3.52 -12.52 5.31
CA GLY A 103 3.41 -11.64 6.47
C GLY A 103 2.77 -10.28 6.23
N TYR A 104 2.95 -9.68 5.05
CA TYR A 104 2.64 -8.25 4.89
C TYR A 104 1.14 -7.94 5.09
N GLY A 105 0.25 -8.81 4.61
CA GLY A 105 -1.19 -8.64 4.78
C GLY A 105 -1.66 -8.67 6.25
N PHE A 106 -0.95 -9.36 7.13
CA PHE A 106 -1.21 -9.29 8.58
C PHE A 106 -0.59 -8.04 9.20
N ILE A 107 0.63 -7.71 8.79
CA ILE A 107 1.39 -6.59 9.30
C ILE A 107 0.68 -5.25 9.03
N CYS A 108 0.01 -5.09 7.88
CA CYS A 108 -0.72 -3.87 7.53
C CYS A 108 -2.23 -3.92 7.85
N GLY A 109 -2.71 -4.94 8.58
CA GLY A 109 -4.12 -5.07 8.96
C GLY A 109 -5.09 -5.39 7.81
N ALA A 110 -4.60 -5.91 6.68
CA ALA A 110 -5.42 -6.23 5.52
C ALA A 110 -6.23 -7.52 5.72
N TYR A 111 -5.63 -8.56 6.31
CA TYR A 111 -6.32 -9.84 6.54
C TYR A 111 -7.15 -9.88 7.84
N MET A 112 -6.74 -9.12 8.85
CA MET A 112 -7.43 -9.06 10.13
C MET A 112 -7.37 -7.64 10.68
N PRO A 113 -8.43 -7.17 11.36
CA PRO A 113 -8.38 -5.86 12.00
C PRO A 113 -7.27 -5.77 13.05
N ILE A 114 -6.58 -4.64 13.06
CA ILE A 114 -5.54 -4.26 14.00
C ILE A 114 -6.05 -4.26 15.43
N SER A 115 -7.29 -3.82 15.62
CA SER A 115 -8.04 -3.90 16.88
C SER A 115 -8.01 -5.30 17.52
N SER A 116 -7.86 -6.35 16.72
CA SER A 116 -7.83 -7.75 17.19
C SER A 116 -6.45 -8.22 17.66
N PHE A 117 -5.38 -7.47 17.38
CA PHE A 117 -4.05 -7.79 17.87
C PHE A 117 -3.84 -7.35 19.32
N GLY A 118 -2.86 -7.95 20.01
CA GLY A 118 -2.44 -7.48 21.33
C GLY A 118 -1.86 -6.06 21.29
N LYS A 119 -2.01 -5.30 22.38
CA LYS A 119 -1.60 -3.88 22.49
C LYS A 119 -0.16 -3.60 22.05
N GLY A 120 0.76 -4.54 22.28
CA GLY A 120 2.16 -4.42 21.85
C GLY A 120 2.29 -4.40 20.33
N LEU A 121 1.62 -5.35 19.65
CA LEU A 121 1.68 -5.44 18.19
C LEU A 121 0.93 -4.28 17.53
N GLN A 122 -0.21 -3.85 18.07
CA GLN A 122 -0.92 -2.65 17.62
C GLN A 122 -0.01 -1.41 17.60
N LYS A 123 0.83 -1.23 18.62
CA LYS A 123 1.79 -0.12 18.68
C LYS A 123 2.91 -0.24 17.65
N ILE A 124 3.36 -1.46 17.34
CA ILE A 124 4.42 -1.66 16.34
C ILE A 124 3.88 -1.37 14.94
N ILE A 125 2.72 -1.93 14.61
CA ILE A 125 2.14 -1.79 13.27
C ILE A 125 1.57 -0.41 13.00
N SER A 126 1.28 0.39 14.03
CA SER A 126 0.92 1.80 13.85
C SER A 126 2.09 2.67 13.38
N PHE A 127 3.34 2.25 13.53
CA PHE A 127 4.48 2.92 12.88
C PHE A 127 4.57 2.62 11.38
N LEU A 128 3.83 1.62 10.90
CA LEU A 128 3.94 1.18 9.52
C LEU A 128 3.02 2.01 8.62
N PRO A 129 3.57 2.73 7.63
CA PRO A 129 2.78 3.62 6.78
C PRO A 129 1.71 2.88 5.98
N GLY A 130 1.95 1.60 5.65
CA GLY A 130 0.99 0.75 4.95
C GLY A 130 -0.32 0.51 5.73
N THR A 131 -0.27 0.54 7.06
CA THR A 131 -1.44 0.42 7.94
C THR A 131 -2.47 1.52 7.67
N TYR A 132 -1.99 2.75 7.48
CA TYR A 132 -2.86 3.90 7.21
C TYR A 132 -3.52 3.78 5.83
N GLY A 133 -2.82 3.25 4.83
CA GLY A 133 -3.41 2.96 3.53
C GLY A 133 -4.54 1.94 3.60
N THR A 134 -4.38 0.86 4.37
CA THR A 134 -5.45 -0.13 4.60
C THR A 134 -6.67 0.50 5.28
N SER A 135 -6.44 1.36 6.28
CA SER A 135 -7.52 2.04 7.01
C SER A 135 -8.26 3.05 6.13
N LEU A 136 -7.56 3.77 5.23
CA LEU A 136 -8.20 4.65 4.25
C LEU A 136 -9.18 3.89 3.34
N ILE A 137 -8.74 2.75 2.77
CA ILE A 137 -9.63 1.87 1.99
C ILE A 137 -10.85 1.45 2.82
N ARG A 138 -10.64 1.03 4.07
CA ARG A 138 -11.73 0.61 4.97
C ARG A 138 -12.70 1.76 5.24
N ASN A 139 -12.21 2.97 5.47
CA ASN A 139 -13.06 4.14 5.69
C ASN A 139 -13.96 4.42 4.48
N HIS A 140 -13.39 4.57 3.28
CA HIS A 140 -14.19 4.86 2.09
C HIS A 140 -15.10 3.69 1.68
N THR A 141 -14.71 2.45 1.99
CA THR A 141 -15.56 1.30 1.69
C THR A 141 -16.71 1.09 2.67
N MET A 142 -16.53 1.45 3.94
CA MET A 142 -17.50 1.22 5.00
C MET A 142 -18.36 2.44 5.35
N GLN A 143 -17.90 3.66 5.07
CA GLN A 143 -18.56 4.89 5.52
C GLN A 143 -20.05 4.94 5.14
N GLY A 144 -20.38 4.61 3.89
CA GLY A 144 -21.76 4.60 3.41
C GLY A 144 -22.64 3.58 4.14
N ALA A 145 -22.15 2.36 4.33
CA ALA A 145 -22.86 1.33 5.07
C ALA A 145 -23.04 1.71 6.56
N LEU A 146 -22.04 2.32 7.17
CA LEU A 146 -22.11 2.81 8.55
C LEU A 146 -23.09 3.96 8.72
N ALA A 147 -23.18 4.86 7.72
CA ALA A 147 -24.16 5.94 7.70
C ALA A 147 -25.59 5.38 7.57
N GLU A 148 -25.79 4.35 6.74
CA GLU A 148 -27.09 3.71 6.60
C GLU A 148 -27.54 2.99 7.89
N ILE A 149 -26.61 2.31 8.57
CA ILE A 149 -26.84 1.73 9.90
C ILE A 149 -27.28 2.80 10.91
N GLN A 150 -26.68 3.99 10.84
CA GLN A 150 -27.07 5.13 11.68
C GLN A 150 -28.49 5.61 11.38
N ASN A 151 -28.84 5.71 10.09
CA ASN A 151 -30.17 6.14 9.64
C ASN A 151 -31.28 5.18 10.10
N GLN A 152 -30.95 3.90 10.30
CA GLN A 152 -31.85 2.88 10.83
C GLN A 152 -32.05 2.96 12.35
N GLY A 153 -31.48 3.97 13.02
CA GLY A 153 -31.72 4.26 14.43
C GLY A 153 -30.73 3.59 15.40
N ILE A 154 -29.64 3.00 14.90
CA ILE A 154 -28.59 2.45 15.75
C ILE A 154 -27.84 3.59 16.47
N PRO A 155 -27.66 3.52 17.80
CA PRO A 155 -26.95 4.56 18.56
C PRO A 155 -25.51 4.79 18.06
N ILE A 156 -25.10 6.07 18.01
CA ILE A 156 -23.77 6.48 17.55
C ILE A 156 -22.63 5.79 18.31
N VAL A 157 -22.82 5.50 19.61
CA VAL A 157 -21.86 4.81 20.46
C VAL A 157 -21.55 3.39 19.96
N ILE A 158 -22.53 2.71 19.37
CA ILE A 158 -22.32 1.38 18.79
C ILE A 158 -21.54 1.50 17.48
N ILE A 159 -21.84 2.53 16.67
CA ILE A 159 -21.15 2.80 15.41
C ILE A 159 -19.68 3.14 15.65
N GLU A 160 -19.36 3.93 16.66
CA GLU A 160 -17.96 4.23 17.03
C GLU A 160 -17.20 2.97 17.42
N LYS A 161 -17.79 2.10 18.26
CA LYS A 161 -17.18 0.81 18.60
C LYS A 161 -16.98 -0.09 17.39
N LEU A 162 -17.90 -0.02 16.42
CA LEU A 162 -17.81 -0.81 15.19
C LEU A 162 -16.71 -0.25 14.27
N LYS A 163 -16.56 1.07 14.18
CA LYS A 163 -15.44 1.74 13.49
C LYS A 163 -14.09 1.39 14.11
N ASP A 164 -14.00 1.36 15.44
CA ASP A 164 -12.79 0.94 16.14
C ASP A 164 -12.47 -0.54 15.88
N SER A 165 -13.49 -1.40 15.89
CA SER A 165 -13.33 -2.85 15.67
C SER A 165 -12.92 -3.17 14.23
N LEU A 166 -13.36 -2.38 13.26
CA LEU A 166 -13.05 -2.55 11.83
C LEU A 166 -11.82 -1.75 11.37
N ASP A 167 -11.11 -1.05 12.27
CA ASP A 167 -10.01 -0.12 11.98
C ASP A 167 -10.36 1.02 11.01
N CYS A 168 -11.62 1.46 11.00
CA CYS A 168 -11.97 2.75 10.41
C CYS A 168 -11.38 3.89 11.26
N ASN A 169 -11.27 3.69 12.57
CA ASN A 169 -10.54 4.57 13.46
C ASN A 169 -9.19 3.93 13.84
N LEU A 170 -8.09 4.61 13.50
CA LEU A 170 -6.76 4.23 13.97
C LEU A 170 -6.29 5.16 15.08
N TYR A 171 -5.52 4.60 16.01
CA TYR A 171 -4.97 5.34 17.14
C TYR A 171 -3.44 5.21 17.17
N PHE A 172 -2.76 6.35 17.21
CA PHE A 172 -1.32 6.43 17.43
C PHE A 172 -1.07 6.88 18.87
N PHE A 173 -0.54 5.99 19.70
CA PHE A 173 -0.30 6.23 21.14
C PHE A 173 -1.51 6.80 21.90
N GLY A 174 -2.71 6.34 21.55
CA GLY A 174 -3.96 6.75 22.19
C GLY A 174 -4.62 8.00 21.57
N SER A 175 -3.96 8.66 20.62
CA SER A 175 -4.56 9.76 19.85
C SER A 175 -5.12 9.23 18.52
N GLN A 176 -6.38 9.54 18.22
CA GLN A 176 -6.99 9.16 16.95
C GLN A 176 -6.28 9.87 15.79
N VAL A 177 -5.93 9.11 14.76
CA VAL A 177 -5.31 9.63 13.55
C VAL A 177 -6.41 9.99 12.57
N ASN A 178 -6.55 11.28 12.26
CA ASN A 178 -7.50 11.76 11.27
C ASN A 178 -7.10 11.29 9.85
N ILE A 179 -8.08 11.12 8.96
CA ILE A 179 -7.93 10.78 7.52
C ILE A 179 -6.89 11.69 6.85
N GLY A 180 -6.94 13.00 7.09
CA GLY A 180 -5.96 13.94 6.53
C GLY A 180 -4.52 13.62 6.98
N THR A 181 -4.33 13.22 8.24
CA THR A 181 -3.03 12.80 8.77
C THR A 181 -2.58 11.47 8.17
N MET A 182 -3.52 10.54 7.94
CA MET A 182 -3.21 9.27 7.26
C MET A 182 -2.66 9.52 5.85
N TYR A 183 -3.30 10.40 5.08
CA TYR A 183 -2.81 10.80 3.76
C TYR A 183 -1.44 11.49 3.81
N MET A 184 -1.20 12.36 4.80
CA MET A 184 0.11 12.99 4.98
C MET A 184 1.19 11.96 5.29
N ILE A 185 0.96 11.04 6.23
CA ILE A 185 1.93 9.99 6.59
C ILE A 185 2.26 9.14 5.37
N LEU A 186 1.23 8.67 4.64
CA LEU A 186 1.41 7.83 3.47
C LEU A 186 2.13 8.58 2.33
N GLY A 187 1.69 9.80 2.03
CA GLY A 187 2.27 10.65 0.99
C GLY A 187 3.73 11.02 1.25
N ILE A 188 4.05 11.47 2.46
CA ILE A 188 5.44 11.79 2.86
C ILE A 188 6.31 10.54 2.76
N THR A 189 5.81 9.40 3.24
CA THR A 189 6.55 8.13 3.16
C THR A 189 6.85 7.76 1.71
N ILE A 190 5.86 7.84 0.82
CA ILE A 190 6.03 7.55 -0.61
C ILE A 190 7.13 8.43 -1.21
N LEU A 191 7.08 9.74 -0.96
CA LEU A 191 8.08 10.69 -1.46
C LEU A 191 9.48 10.37 -0.93
N VAL A 192 9.60 10.03 0.36
CA VAL A 192 10.86 9.63 0.98
C VAL A 192 11.41 8.35 0.35
N LEU A 193 10.57 7.31 0.19
CA LEU A 193 11.00 6.04 -0.41
C LEU A 193 11.42 6.22 -1.88
N ILE A 194 10.67 6.96 -2.68
CA ILE A 194 11.05 7.27 -4.06
C ILE A 194 12.38 8.04 -4.09
N GLY A 195 12.55 9.04 -3.21
CA GLY A 195 13.79 9.80 -3.06
C GLY A 195 14.98 8.89 -2.72
N ILE A 196 14.84 8.01 -1.73
CA ILE A 196 15.86 7.02 -1.35
C ILE A 196 16.19 6.11 -2.54
N TYR A 197 15.18 5.60 -3.25
CA TYR A 197 15.39 4.72 -4.41
C TYR A 197 16.20 5.41 -5.52
N ILE A 198 15.89 6.67 -5.83
CA ILE A 198 16.62 7.47 -6.82
C ILE A 198 18.06 7.70 -6.36
N LEU A 199 18.28 8.07 -5.09
CA LEU A 199 19.61 8.30 -4.53
C LEU A 199 20.48 7.03 -4.57
N LEU A 200 19.93 5.88 -4.17
CA LEU A 200 20.63 4.59 -4.24
C LEU A 200 21.10 4.26 -5.67
N ASN A 201 20.26 4.51 -6.67
CA ASN A 201 20.58 4.26 -8.07
C ASN A 201 21.57 5.29 -8.66
N LYS A 202 21.61 6.51 -8.13
CA LYS A 202 22.60 7.54 -8.50
C LYS A 202 23.97 7.22 -7.91
N SER A 203 24.05 6.86 -6.63
CA SER A 203 25.31 6.57 -5.92
C SER A 203 26.01 5.31 -6.41
N LYS A 204 25.26 4.32 -6.94
CA LYS A 204 25.85 3.09 -7.51
C LYS A 204 26.71 3.35 -8.76
N LYS A 205 26.68 4.57 -9.33
CA LYS A 205 27.57 4.95 -10.45
C LYS A 205 29.03 5.13 -10.03
N TYR A 206 29.34 5.14 -8.72
CA TYR A 206 30.70 5.42 -8.22
C TYR A 206 31.53 4.18 -7.82
N ASN A 207 30.91 3.00 -7.68
CA ASN A 207 31.61 1.76 -7.29
C ASN A 207 31.56 0.69 -8.39
N ARG A 208 31.98 1.05 -9.60
CA ARG A 208 32.11 0.09 -10.71
C ARG A 208 33.46 0.20 -11.37
#